data_AF-A0AAE3RDK9-F1
#
_entry.id   AF-A0AAE3RDK9-F1
#
_cell.length_a   1.000
_cell.length_b   1.000
_cell.length_c   1.000
_cell.angle_alpha   90.00
_cell.angle_beta   90.00
_cell.angle_gamma   90.00
#
_symmetry.space_group_name_H-M   'P 1'
#
loop_
_entity.id
_entity.type
_entity.pdbx_description
1 polymer ?
#
loop_
_entity_poly.entity_id
_entity_poly.type
_entity_poly.pdbx_seq_one_letter_code
_entity_poly.pdbx_strand_id
1 'polypeptide(L)'
;MKALLVKSLLLSTSILLITTTCYHKDIYDFSELYNDNYDSTKYENLNKFDSVMGTNYSLLEAKYCIKWIEFDVECIYGNEDLTKLIKEMLDLGGFQYQLVKEKHDDSEKQYVSIFQIAGKNYEFRTSSEGDYIDLEIIIPILEKVTRDNNPDYEYNISNLDGGQVANLIFAKSSDLRQAVDEGFPCSLESGYWQWDKEWQWGVYSDIQLKQIPDFEELKTNYHQTLQELYKQGFNVPDLTIKRIYIDDIFKGNQIDIMIDGGPLSTSSNDIVGNKVRCFWDSWGVLLAYTLVKYYNGKPTLYDKEEKETTVVTQQEYQMMAEKAFGKRLK
;
A
#
# COMPACT_ATOMS: atom_id res chain seq x y z
N MET A 1 70.17 13.66 41.91
CA MET A 1 69.38 14.85 41.52
C MET A 1 68.70 14.55 40.18
N LYS A 2 67.36 14.65 40.11
CA LYS A 2 66.45 14.41 38.96
C LYS A 2 66.28 12.92 38.58
N ALA A 3 65.25 12.19 39.05
CA ALA A 3 63.78 12.35 38.93
C ALA A 3 63.27 12.09 37.50
N LEU A 4 62.93 10.83 37.22
CA LEU A 4 62.00 10.44 36.14
C LEU A 4 60.59 10.53 36.72
N LEU A 5 59.79 11.46 36.19
CA LEU A 5 58.41 11.70 36.60
C LEU A 5 57.49 11.10 35.53
N VAL A 6 56.69 10.14 35.96
CA VAL A 6 55.52 9.59 35.29
C VAL A 6 54.58 10.74 34.91
N LYS A 7 54.18 10.83 33.63
CA LYS A 7 53.05 11.63 33.20
C LYS A 7 52.03 10.76 32.48
N SER A 8 50.87 10.67 33.12
CA SER A 8 49.62 10.15 32.62
C SER A 8 49.21 10.83 31.31
N LEU A 9 48.90 10.04 30.29
CA LEU A 9 48.12 10.52 29.15
C LEU A 9 46.64 10.35 29.51
N LEU A 10 45.99 11.48 29.77
CA LEU A 10 44.54 11.59 29.92
C LEU A 10 43.88 11.26 28.58
N LEU A 11 43.01 10.25 28.56
CA LEU A 11 41.98 10.07 27.53
C LEU A 11 41.05 11.28 27.59
N SER A 12 41.16 12.20 26.62
CA SER A 12 40.09 13.12 26.28
C SER A 12 39.21 12.45 25.23
N THR A 13 38.09 11.87 25.68
CA THR A 13 36.96 11.49 24.82
C THR A 13 36.35 12.75 24.23
N SER A 14 36.81 13.14 23.04
CA SER A 14 36.03 13.96 22.13
C SER A 14 34.94 13.08 21.54
N ILE A 15 33.75 13.16 22.12
CA ILE A 15 32.52 12.67 21.48
C ILE A 15 32.31 13.58 20.27
N LEU A 16 32.78 13.11 19.11
CA LEU A 16 32.34 13.65 17.83
C LEU A 16 30.91 13.12 17.66
N LEU A 17 29.94 13.98 17.97
CA LEU A 17 28.54 13.77 17.64
C LEU A 17 28.45 13.76 16.11
N ILE A 18 28.58 12.58 15.51
CA ILE A 18 28.21 12.38 14.11
C ILE A 18 26.68 12.38 14.11
N THR A 19 26.09 13.56 14.01
CA THR A 19 24.74 13.69 13.48
C THR A 19 24.82 13.29 12.01
N THR A 20 24.65 12.00 11.71
CA THR A 20 24.38 11.55 10.35
C THR A 20 23.01 12.09 9.96
N THR A 21 23.01 13.33 9.48
CA THR A 21 21.93 13.90 8.69
C THR A 21 21.74 13.02 7.47
N CYS A 22 20.63 12.28 7.43
CA CYS A 22 20.19 11.56 6.22
C CYS A 22 19.75 12.61 5.19
N TYR A 23 20.72 13.15 4.46
CA TYR A 23 20.48 14.00 3.30
C TYR A 23 21.25 13.41 2.13
N HIS A 24 20.60 12.48 1.43
CA HIS A 24 20.81 12.27 0.00
C HIS A 24 19.45 12.05 -0.64
N LYS A 25 18.90 13.16 -1.13
CA LYS A 25 17.72 13.24 -1.98
C LYS A 25 18.20 12.93 -3.40
N ASP A 26 18.26 11.65 -3.75
CA ASP A 26 18.25 11.22 -5.16
C ASP A 26 16.77 11.06 -5.56
N ILE A 27 16.05 12.19 -5.60
CA ILE A 27 14.67 12.22 -6.12
C ILE A 27 14.77 12.40 -7.64
N TYR A 28 14.34 11.39 -8.39
CA TYR A 28 13.87 11.60 -9.75
C TYR A 28 12.43 12.09 -9.64
N ASP A 29 12.26 13.40 -9.80
CA ASP A 29 10.98 14.08 -9.67
C ASP A 29 10.22 13.96 -11.00
N PHE A 30 9.21 13.10 -11.04
CA PHE A 30 8.26 13.02 -12.18
C PHE A 30 6.98 13.84 -11.93
N SER A 31 6.96 14.75 -10.94
CA SER A 31 5.77 15.56 -10.63
C SER A 31 5.36 16.56 -11.73
N GLU A 32 6.11 16.66 -12.84
CA GLU A 32 5.77 17.54 -13.97
C GLU A 32 4.75 16.95 -14.98
N LEU A 33 4.17 15.76 -14.75
CA LEU A 33 3.30 15.10 -15.76
C LEU A 33 1.78 15.23 -15.61
N TYR A 34 1.23 15.97 -14.64
CA TYR A 34 -0.22 16.21 -14.57
C TYR A 34 -0.54 17.69 -14.41
N ASN A 35 -0.46 18.44 -15.51
CA ASN A 35 -0.95 19.81 -15.62
C ASN A 35 -2.02 19.91 -16.69
N ASP A 36 -3.03 19.03 -16.62
CA ASP A 36 -4.24 19.15 -17.42
C ASP A 36 -5.34 19.85 -16.61
N ASN A 37 -5.93 20.89 -17.22
CA ASN A 37 -7.08 21.65 -16.72
C ASN A 37 -8.32 20.76 -16.57
N TYR A 38 -8.32 19.88 -15.57
CA TYR A 38 -9.51 19.17 -15.12
C TYR A 38 -10.41 20.14 -14.37
N ASP A 39 -11.72 20.03 -14.58
CA ASP A 39 -12.75 20.75 -13.81
C ASP A 39 -12.48 20.56 -12.32
N SER A 40 -11.90 21.60 -11.70
CA SER A 40 -11.22 21.52 -10.40
C SER A 40 -12.16 21.14 -9.25
N THR A 41 -13.47 21.29 -9.47
CA THR A 41 -14.50 20.98 -8.49
C THR A 41 -14.80 19.49 -8.36
N LYS A 42 -14.67 18.70 -9.44
CA LYS A 42 -14.98 17.26 -9.43
C LYS A 42 -13.93 16.45 -8.66
N TYR A 43 -12.68 16.86 -8.73
CA TYR A 43 -11.54 16.17 -8.11
C TYR A 43 -11.04 16.84 -6.84
N GLU A 44 -11.79 17.77 -6.25
CA GLU A 44 -11.35 18.49 -5.06
C GLU A 44 -11.04 17.56 -3.87
N ASN A 45 -11.87 16.54 -3.65
CA ASN A 45 -11.66 15.58 -2.56
C ASN A 45 -10.48 14.66 -2.84
N LEU A 46 -10.31 14.23 -4.10
CA LEU A 46 -9.13 13.50 -4.55
C LEU A 46 -7.85 14.33 -4.37
N ASN A 47 -7.83 15.58 -4.84
CA ASN A 47 -6.69 16.48 -4.68
C ASN A 47 -6.35 16.73 -3.21
N LYS A 48 -7.37 16.85 -2.35
CA LYS A 48 -7.19 16.97 -0.89
C LYS A 48 -6.59 15.69 -0.32
N PHE A 49 -7.09 14.52 -0.73
CA PHE A 49 -6.54 13.23 -0.34
C PHE A 49 -5.07 13.13 -0.76
N ASP A 50 -4.75 13.37 -2.03
CA ASP A 50 -3.39 13.32 -2.57
C ASP A 50 -2.45 14.30 -1.86
N SER A 51 -2.93 15.51 -1.56
CA SER A 51 -2.18 16.52 -0.82
C SER A 51 -1.85 16.09 0.63
N VAL A 52 -2.86 15.54 1.34
CA VAL A 52 -2.69 15.03 2.70
C VAL A 52 -1.72 13.84 2.71
N MET A 53 -1.91 12.92 1.76
CA MET A 53 -1.06 11.75 1.60
C MET A 53 0.37 12.15 1.26
N GLY A 54 0.61 12.91 0.19
CA GLY A 54 1.96 13.34 -0.21
C GLY A 54 2.72 14.12 0.88
N THR A 55 2.02 14.95 1.66
CA THR A 55 2.61 15.63 2.82
C THR A 55 3.04 14.63 3.90
N ASN A 56 2.16 13.67 4.24
CA ASN A 56 2.50 12.62 5.20
C ASN A 56 3.65 11.74 4.70
N TYR A 57 3.69 11.44 3.41
CA TYR A 57 4.73 10.58 2.81
C TYR A 57 6.09 11.22 3.03
N SER A 58 6.25 12.48 2.63
CA SER A 58 7.51 13.22 2.76
C SER A 58 7.99 13.32 4.21
N LEU A 59 7.06 13.53 5.16
CA LEU A 59 7.37 13.63 6.57
C LEU A 59 7.84 12.29 7.17
N LEU A 60 7.11 11.20 6.87
CA LEU A 60 7.40 9.87 7.39
C LEU A 60 8.63 9.26 6.72
N GLU A 61 8.84 9.51 5.43
CA GLU A 61 10.05 9.14 4.70
C GLU A 61 11.30 9.71 5.38
N ALA A 62 11.30 11.02 5.65
CA ALA A 62 12.41 11.69 6.32
C ALA A 62 12.59 11.21 7.76
N LYS A 63 11.49 10.96 8.49
CA LYS A 63 11.52 10.50 9.89
C LYS A 63 12.08 9.08 10.03
N TYR A 64 11.68 8.18 9.14
CA TYR A 64 11.99 6.75 9.21
C TYR A 64 13.07 6.30 8.22
N CYS A 65 13.71 7.25 7.52
CA CYS A 65 14.74 6.99 6.52
C CYS A 65 14.27 5.98 5.47
N ILE A 66 13.00 6.10 5.05
CA ILE A 66 12.42 5.27 4.01
C ILE A 66 13.02 5.72 2.68
N LYS A 67 13.29 4.77 1.81
CA LYS A 67 13.74 5.02 0.45
C LYS A 67 12.73 4.42 -0.51
N TRP A 68 12.55 5.10 -1.63
CA TRP A 68 11.63 4.70 -2.69
C TRP A 68 12.35 4.80 -4.04
N ILE A 69 12.24 3.75 -4.84
CA ILE A 69 12.62 3.72 -6.25
C ILE A 69 11.38 3.40 -7.07
N GLU A 70 11.05 4.27 -8.02
CA GLU A 70 10.05 3.99 -9.06
C GLU A 70 10.77 3.43 -10.29
N PHE A 71 10.15 2.47 -10.98
CA PHE A 71 10.69 1.92 -12.22
C PHE A 71 9.58 1.45 -13.17
N ASP A 72 9.76 1.68 -14.46
CA ASP A 72 8.82 1.24 -15.49
C ASP A 72 8.79 -0.30 -15.58
N VAL A 73 7.59 -0.88 -15.65
CA VAL A 73 7.33 -2.31 -15.79
C VAL A 73 6.43 -2.64 -16.99
N GLU A 74 5.95 -1.63 -17.73
CA GLU A 74 5.02 -1.79 -18.85
C GLU A 74 5.61 -2.60 -20.00
N CYS A 75 6.93 -2.70 -20.06
CA CYS A 75 7.61 -3.14 -21.27
C CYS A 75 8.39 -4.45 -21.10
N ILE A 76 8.09 -5.29 -20.11
CA ILE A 76 8.74 -6.59 -19.95
C ILE A 76 7.74 -7.71 -20.26
N TYR A 77 7.75 -8.15 -21.51
CA TYR A 77 6.92 -9.23 -22.03
C TYR A 77 7.73 -10.54 -22.03
N GLY A 78 7.65 -11.33 -20.96
CA GLY A 78 8.37 -12.60 -20.85
C GLY A 78 7.68 -13.61 -19.93
N ASN A 79 8.22 -14.83 -19.84
CA ASN A 79 7.81 -15.83 -18.84
C ASN A 79 8.27 -15.45 -17.41
N GLU A 80 8.98 -14.34 -17.27
CA GLU A 80 9.70 -13.96 -16.07
C GLU A 80 9.09 -12.71 -15.48
N ASP A 81 8.80 -12.79 -14.18
CA ASP A 81 8.20 -11.72 -13.40
C ASP A 81 9.31 -10.84 -12.82
N LEU A 82 9.41 -9.57 -13.27
CA LEU A 82 10.40 -8.61 -12.78
C LEU A 82 10.25 -8.37 -11.26
N THR A 83 9.03 -8.40 -10.72
CA THR A 83 8.77 -8.31 -9.27
C THR A 83 9.43 -9.47 -8.55
N LYS A 84 9.29 -10.69 -9.09
CA LYS A 84 9.93 -11.88 -8.55
C LYS A 84 11.44 -11.81 -8.63
N LEU A 85 11.98 -11.32 -9.74
CA LEU A 85 13.42 -11.11 -9.90
C LEU A 85 13.98 -10.08 -8.92
N ILE A 86 13.29 -8.96 -8.71
CA ILE A 86 13.69 -7.94 -7.73
C ILE A 86 13.71 -8.53 -6.31
N LYS A 87 12.70 -9.32 -5.94
CA LYS A 87 12.68 -10.05 -4.66
C LYS A 87 13.86 -11.03 -4.55
N GLU A 88 14.10 -11.83 -5.59
CA GLU A 88 15.24 -12.77 -5.66
C GLU A 88 16.59 -12.01 -5.53
N MET A 89 16.74 -10.84 -6.16
CA MET A 89 17.95 -10.02 -6.12
C MET A 89 18.17 -9.37 -4.75
N LEU A 90 17.11 -8.93 -4.10
CA LEU A 90 17.14 -8.37 -2.75
C LEU A 90 17.53 -9.42 -1.70
N ASP A 91 16.97 -10.62 -1.80
CA ASP A 91 17.30 -11.75 -0.91
C ASP A 91 18.77 -12.19 -0.99
N LEU A 92 19.44 -11.95 -2.12
CA LEU A 92 20.84 -12.31 -2.31
C LEU A 92 21.82 -11.37 -1.57
N GLY A 93 21.39 -10.18 -1.14
CA GLY A 93 22.25 -9.17 -0.47
C GLY A 93 23.39 -8.62 -1.36
N GLY A 94 23.44 -9.06 -2.61
CA GLY A 94 24.40 -8.69 -3.64
C GLY A 94 24.38 -9.74 -4.76
N PHE A 95 24.32 -9.30 -6.02
CA PHE A 95 24.25 -10.19 -7.17
C PHE A 95 25.23 -9.72 -8.25
N GLN A 96 25.81 -10.67 -8.99
CA GLN A 96 26.53 -10.36 -10.23
C GLN A 96 25.55 -10.47 -11.38
N TYR A 97 25.56 -9.46 -12.25
CA TYR A 97 24.81 -9.48 -13.50
C TYR A 97 25.73 -9.24 -14.70
N GLN A 98 25.37 -9.81 -15.84
CA GLN A 98 26.00 -9.51 -17.12
C GLN A 98 24.96 -9.51 -18.23
N LEU A 99 25.08 -8.58 -19.15
CA LEU A 99 24.33 -8.60 -20.40
C LEU A 99 24.92 -9.69 -21.31
N VAL A 100 24.11 -10.70 -21.64
CA VAL A 100 24.53 -11.87 -22.43
C VAL A 100 24.22 -11.66 -23.90
N LYS A 101 23.05 -11.08 -24.20
CA LYS A 101 22.58 -10.94 -25.59
C LYS A 101 21.55 -9.83 -25.72
N GLU A 102 21.64 -9.13 -26.84
CA GLU A 102 20.63 -8.19 -27.32
C GLU A 102 20.28 -8.51 -28.77
N LYS A 103 19.00 -8.46 -29.11
CA LYS A 103 18.53 -8.57 -30.50
C LYS A 103 17.19 -7.88 -30.70
N HIS A 104 16.90 -7.48 -31.93
CA HIS A 104 15.53 -7.23 -32.37
C HIS A 104 14.94 -8.52 -32.95
N ASP A 105 13.75 -8.89 -32.51
CA ASP A 105 12.96 -9.99 -33.03
C ASP A 105 11.96 -9.46 -34.05
N ASP A 106 12.39 -9.45 -35.32
CA ASP A 106 11.60 -8.91 -36.44
C ASP A 106 10.23 -9.60 -36.62
N SER A 107 10.08 -10.83 -36.13
CA SER A 107 8.85 -11.62 -36.27
C SER A 107 7.73 -11.11 -35.36
N GLU A 108 8.08 -10.71 -34.15
CA GLU A 108 7.16 -10.18 -33.13
C GLU A 108 7.26 -8.64 -33.01
N LYS A 109 8.20 -8.00 -33.72
CA LYS A 109 8.54 -6.57 -33.61
C LYS A 109 8.88 -6.16 -32.17
N GLN A 110 9.73 -6.94 -31.54
CA GLN A 110 10.12 -6.78 -30.13
C GLN A 110 11.64 -6.67 -30.01
N TYR A 111 12.12 -5.94 -29.02
CA TYR A 111 13.51 -5.99 -28.61
C TYR A 111 13.66 -7.05 -27.52
N VAL A 112 14.75 -7.82 -27.53
CA VAL A 112 15.00 -8.91 -26.59
C VAL A 112 16.37 -8.74 -25.96
N SER A 113 16.40 -8.68 -24.62
CA SER A 113 17.62 -8.60 -23.82
C SER A 113 17.70 -9.79 -22.88
N ILE A 114 18.85 -10.46 -22.87
CA ILE A 114 19.12 -11.58 -21.97
C ILE A 114 20.20 -11.15 -20.99
N PHE A 115 19.82 -11.04 -19.71
CA PHE A 115 20.76 -10.83 -18.62
C PHE A 115 21.06 -12.15 -17.94
N GLN A 116 22.29 -12.38 -17.52
CA GLN A 116 22.60 -13.44 -16.58
C GLN A 116 22.78 -12.82 -15.21
N ILE A 117 21.93 -13.19 -14.25
CA ILE A 117 21.94 -12.72 -12.88
C ILE A 117 22.15 -13.94 -11.99
N ALA A 118 23.18 -13.91 -11.14
CA ALA A 118 23.54 -15.03 -10.25
C ALA A 118 23.66 -16.40 -10.98
N GLY A 119 24.14 -16.39 -12.23
CA GLY A 119 24.34 -17.60 -13.05
C GLY A 119 23.08 -18.14 -13.74
N LYS A 120 21.92 -17.48 -13.59
CA LYS A 120 20.69 -17.80 -14.32
C LYS A 120 20.43 -16.74 -15.39
N ASN A 121 20.01 -17.18 -16.58
CA ASN A 121 19.65 -16.27 -17.65
C ASN A 121 18.18 -15.84 -17.48
N TYR A 122 17.95 -14.55 -17.66
CA TYR A 122 16.67 -13.88 -17.64
C TYR A 122 16.45 -13.17 -18.97
N GLU A 123 15.33 -13.41 -19.63
CA GLU A 123 14.96 -12.84 -20.93
C GLU A 123 13.85 -11.81 -20.78
N PHE A 124 14.16 -10.58 -21.15
CA PHE A 124 13.25 -9.44 -21.15
C PHE A 124 12.92 -9.07 -22.60
N ARG A 125 11.66 -8.77 -22.88
CA ARG A 125 11.24 -8.32 -24.22
C ARG A 125 10.46 -7.03 -24.13
N THR A 126 10.82 -6.04 -24.93
CA THR A 126 10.20 -4.70 -24.93
C THR A 126 9.60 -4.36 -26.30
N SER A 127 8.61 -3.45 -26.30
CA SER A 127 7.97 -2.93 -27.52
C SER A 127 8.76 -1.81 -28.20
N SER A 128 9.64 -1.12 -27.46
CA SER A 128 10.44 -0.01 -27.96
C SER A 128 11.90 -0.11 -27.54
N GLU A 129 12.79 0.49 -28.35
CA GLU A 129 14.22 0.68 -28.06
C GLU A 129 14.44 1.76 -26.97
N GLY A 130 13.40 2.52 -26.58
CA GLY A 130 13.47 3.47 -25.46
C GLY A 130 13.23 2.79 -24.11
N ASP A 131 12.34 1.81 -24.07
CA ASP A 131 12.00 0.99 -22.89
C ASP A 131 13.18 0.11 -22.43
N TYR A 132 14.18 -0.01 -23.31
CA TYR A 132 15.49 -0.63 -23.17
C TYR A 132 16.40 0.06 -22.13
N ILE A 133 16.22 1.36 -21.90
CA ILE A 133 17.11 2.17 -21.06
C ILE A 133 16.89 1.90 -19.56
N ASP A 134 15.72 1.40 -19.18
CA ASP A 134 15.37 1.29 -17.76
C ASP A 134 16.05 0.12 -17.05
N LEU A 135 16.30 -1.02 -17.69
CA LEU A 135 17.01 -2.13 -17.02
C LEU A 135 18.50 -1.82 -16.75
N GLU A 136 19.18 -1.12 -17.67
CA GLU A 136 20.54 -0.64 -17.43
C GLU A 136 20.61 0.44 -16.33
N ILE A 137 19.52 1.18 -16.11
CA ILE A 137 19.38 2.14 -15.01
C ILE A 137 19.04 1.45 -13.69
N ILE A 138 18.10 0.50 -13.70
CA ILE A 138 17.55 -0.15 -12.51
C ILE A 138 18.57 -1.09 -11.89
N ILE A 139 19.31 -1.86 -12.69
CA ILE A 139 20.19 -2.90 -12.14
C ILE A 139 21.30 -2.30 -11.24
N PRO A 140 22.03 -1.22 -11.62
CA PRO A 140 22.96 -0.54 -10.72
C PRO A 140 22.30 0.03 -9.47
N ILE A 141 21.04 0.49 -9.55
CA ILE A 141 20.28 0.97 -8.40
C ILE A 141 19.97 -0.19 -7.45
N LEU A 142 19.50 -1.34 -7.96
CA LEU A 142 19.27 -2.55 -7.18
C LEU A 142 20.57 -3.09 -6.56
N GLU A 143 21.70 -3.00 -7.29
CA GLU A 143 23.02 -3.38 -6.79
C GLU A 143 23.49 -2.43 -5.66
N LYS A 144 23.21 -1.13 -5.77
CA LYS A 144 23.46 -0.14 -4.71
C LYS A 144 22.57 -0.42 -3.50
N VAL A 145 21.28 -0.70 -3.71
CA VAL A 145 20.33 -1.01 -2.63
C VAL A 145 20.76 -2.25 -1.86
N THR A 146 21.05 -3.36 -2.56
CA THR A 146 21.48 -4.62 -1.94
C THR A 146 22.79 -4.47 -1.17
N ARG A 147 23.78 -3.77 -1.76
CA ARG A 147 25.08 -3.50 -1.12
C ARG A 147 24.97 -2.62 0.12
N ASP A 148 24.15 -1.57 0.05
CA ASP A 148 24.06 -0.56 1.10
C ASP A 148 23.08 -0.94 2.22
N ASN A 149 22.18 -1.91 2.01
CA ASN A 149 21.01 -2.14 2.87
C ASN A 149 20.73 -3.64 3.17
N ASN A 150 21.67 -4.31 3.86
CA ASN A 150 21.60 -5.67 4.46
C ASN A 150 20.16 -6.09 4.96
N PRO A 151 19.76 -7.38 4.91
CA PRO A 151 18.42 -7.90 4.56
C PRO A 151 17.26 -7.73 5.57
N ASP A 152 17.31 -6.80 6.53
CA ASP A 152 16.20 -6.55 7.48
C ASP A 152 15.09 -5.63 6.90
N TYR A 153 14.78 -5.75 5.61
CA TYR A 153 13.88 -4.84 4.88
C TYR A 153 12.59 -5.58 4.45
N GLU A 154 11.46 -4.88 4.50
CA GLU A 154 10.18 -5.34 3.94
C GLU A 154 9.90 -4.54 2.67
N TYR A 155 9.38 -5.20 1.64
CA TYR A 155 9.20 -4.63 0.31
C TYR A 155 7.72 -4.63 -0.06
N ASN A 156 7.26 -3.51 -0.59
CA ASN A 156 6.00 -3.46 -1.34
C ASN A 156 6.33 -3.17 -2.80
N ILE A 157 5.57 -3.80 -3.68
CA ILE A 157 5.58 -3.53 -5.12
C ILE A 157 4.12 -3.22 -5.48
N SER A 158 3.84 -1.95 -5.75
CA SER A 158 2.57 -1.56 -6.36
C SER A 158 2.58 -1.93 -7.85
N ASN A 159 1.41 -2.23 -8.43
CA ASN A 159 1.18 -2.63 -9.84
C ASN A 159 1.59 -4.07 -10.23
N LEU A 160 1.23 -5.05 -9.41
CA LEU A 160 1.37 -6.48 -9.76
C LEU A 160 0.55 -6.91 -10.99
N ASP A 161 -0.52 -6.20 -11.35
CA ASP A 161 -1.37 -6.50 -12.51
C ASP A 161 -1.81 -5.20 -13.21
N GLY A 162 -1.07 -4.76 -14.24
CA GLY A 162 -1.57 -3.84 -15.28
C GLY A 162 -1.26 -2.34 -15.13
N GLY A 163 -0.26 -1.96 -14.34
CA GLY A 163 0.24 -0.57 -14.32
C GLY A 163 1.59 -0.40 -15.02
N GLN A 164 1.93 0.84 -15.37
CA GLN A 164 3.15 1.15 -16.13
C GLN A 164 4.40 1.24 -15.26
N VAL A 165 4.26 1.54 -13.95
CA VAL A 165 5.37 1.77 -13.03
C VAL A 165 5.22 0.91 -11.78
N ALA A 166 6.30 0.28 -11.33
CA ALA A 166 6.40 -0.36 -10.04
C ALA A 166 7.24 0.47 -9.06
N ASN A 167 6.90 0.35 -7.78
CA ASN A 167 7.48 1.13 -6.70
C ASN A 167 8.15 0.19 -5.71
N LEU A 168 9.47 0.29 -5.56
CA LEU A 168 10.21 -0.39 -4.50
C LEU A 168 10.37 0.54 -3.30
N ILE A 169 9.60 0.28 -2.26
CA ILE A 169 9.71 0.97 -0.96
C ILE A 169 10.53 0.10 -0.02
N PHE A 170 11.53 0.68 0.63
CA PHE A 170 12.38 -0.05 1.58
C PHE A 170 12.87 0.84 2.72
N ALA A 171 12.74 0.32 3.94
CA ALA A 171 13.36 0.80 5.17
C ALA A 171 13.60 -0.41 6.11
N LYS A 172 14.30 -0.22 7.22
CA LYS A 172 14.35 -1.28 8.26
C LYS A 172 12.93 -1.71 8.60
N SER A 173 12.65 -3.00 8.72
CA SER A 173 11.28 -3.49 8.93
C SER A 173 10.60 -2.84 10.14
N SER A 174 11.33 -2.55 11.22
CA SER A 174 10.78 -1.83 12.38
C SER A 174 10.30 -0.42 12.03
N ASP A 175 11.06 0.27 11.20
CA ASP A 175 10.84 1.68 10.84
C ASP A 175 9.72 1.76 9.81
N LEU A 176 9.69 0.84 8.84
CA LEU A 176 8.61 0.74 7.86
C LEU A 176 7.27 0.40 8.52
N ARG A 177 7.25 -0.56 9.46
CA ARG A 177 6.03 -0.88 10.23
C ARG A 177 5.52 0.34 11.00
N GLN A 178 6.41 1.05 11.71
CA GLN A 178 6.02 2.26 12.43
C GLN A 178 5.53 3.38 11.51
N ALA A 179 6.19 3.57 10.36
CA ALA A 179 5.76 4.55 9.38
C ALA A 179 4.35 4.23 8.85
N VAL A 180 4.08 2.97 8.52
CA VAL A 180 2.77 2.51 8.06
C VAL A 180 1.71 2.69 9.14
N ASP A 181 2.01 2.34 10.39
CA ASP A 181 1.12 2.63 11.52
C ASP A 181 0.85 4.13 11.72
N GLU A 182 1.75 5.01 11.28
CA GLU A 182 1.55 6.46 11.25
C GLU A 182 0.89 6.97 9.96
N GLY A 183 0.57 6.09 9.00
CA GLY A 183 -0.14 6.40 7.76
C GLY A 183 0.72 6.48 6.51
N PHE A 184 1.91 5.88 6.50
CA PHE A 184 2.72 5.73 5.29
C PHE A 184 2.05 4.75 4.29
N PRO A 185 2.10 5.02 2.98
CA PRO A 185 1.22 4.38 2.00
C PRO A 185 1.76 3.06 1.48
N CYS A 186 1.82 2.08 2.36
CA CYS A 186 2.42 0.81 2.05
C CYS A 186 1.55 -0.30 2.61
N SER A 187 1.05 -1.16 1.74
CA SER A 187 0.28 -2.35 2.11
C SER A 187 1.22 -3.46 2.59
N LEU A 188 1.69 -3.34 3.83
CA LEU A 188 2.41 -4.43 4.52
C LEU A 188 1.45 -5.58 4.80
N GLU A 189 1.98 -6.77 5.11
CA GLU A 189 1.15 -7.95 5.46
C GLU A 189 0.17 -7.65 6.62
N SER A 190 0.55 -6.73 7.52
CA SER A 190 -0.30 -6.24 8.62
C SER A 190 -1.62 -5.58 8.17
N GLY A 191 -1.67 -5.07 6.94
CA GLY A 191 -2.87 -4.48 6.34
C GLY A 191 -3.77 -5.51 5.65
N TYR A 192 -3.28 -6.74 5.44
CA TYR A 192 -4.01 -7.75 4.70
C TYR A 192 -5.12 -8.36 5.56
N TRP A 193 -6.35 -8.25 5.08
CA TRP A 193 -7.48 -8.93 5.68
C TRP A 193 -7.63 -10.33 5.09
N GLN A 194 -7.32 -11.36 5.90
CA GLN A 194 -7.65 -12.75 5.59
C GLN A 194 -9.16 -12.99 5.74
N TRP A 195 -9.92 -12.66 4.71
CA TRP A 195 -11.37 -12.79 4.67
C TRP A 195 -11.81 -14.23 4.35
N ASP A 196 -12.56 -14.87 5.26
CA ASP A 196 -12.98 -16.28 5.13
C ASP A 196 -14.11 -16.51 4.09
N LYS A 197 -14.51 -15.48 3.34
CA LYS A 197 -15.48 -15.55 2.22
C LYS A 197 -16.84 -16.20 2.54
N GLU A 198 -17.25 -16.31 3.81
CA GLU A 198 -18.59 -16.80 4.13
C GLU A 198 -19.70 -15.83 3.70
N TRP A 199 -19.37 -14.56 3.51
CA TRP A 199 -20.30 -13.60 2.91
C TRP A 199 -20.39 -13.85 1.41
N GLN A 200 -21.61 -14.14 0.94
CA GLN A 200 -21.85 -14.48 -0.45
C GLN A 200 -21.51 -13.30 -1.37
N TRP A 201 -20.77 -13.60 -2.44
CA TRP A 201 -20.46 -12.63 -3.47
C TRP A 201 -21.77 -12.10 -4.09
N GLY A 202 -21.87 -10.77 -4.23
CA GLY A 202 -23.06 -10.14 -4.79
C GLY A 202 -24.22 -9.89 -3.83
N VAL A 203 -24.08 -10.24 -2.55
CA VAL A 203 -25.05 -9.89 -1.51
C VAL A 203 -24.64 -8.57 -0.85
N TYR A 204 -25.33 -7.50 -1.22
CA TYR A 204 -25.11 -6.16 -0.67
C TYR A 204 -25.82 -5.95 0.66
N SER A 205 -25.26 -5.09 1.50
CA SER A 205 -25.88 -4.64 2.74
C SER A 205 -26.49 -3.26 2.58
N ASP A 206 -27.80 -3.20 2.36
CA ASP A 206 -28.55 -1.95 2.28
C ASP A 206 -28.94 -1.49 3.70
N ILE A 207 -28.30 -0.43 4.19
CA ILE A 207 -28.50 0.10 5.54
C ILE A 207 -29.29 1.40 5.49
N GLN A 208 -30.52 1.37 6.00
CA GLN A 208 -31.34 2.57 6.14
C GLN A 208 -31.00 3.33 7.42
N LEU A 209 -30.64 4.61 7.28
CA LEU A 209 -30.27 5.51 8.37
C LEU A 209 -31.31 6.62 8.53
N LYS A 210 -31.22 7.33 9.66
CA LYS A 210 -31.96 8.59 9.86
C LYS A 210 -31.36 9.72 9.02
N GLN A 211 -30.03 9.76 8.94
CA GLN A 211 -29.21 10.68 8.16
C GLN A 211 -27.86 10.01 7.88
N ILE A 212 -27.20 10.40 6.79
CA ILE A 212 -25.82 9.96 6.54
C ILE A 212 -24.90 10.62 7.57
N PRO A 213 -24.02 9.85 8.25
CA PRO A 213 -23.09 10.42 9.23
C PRO A 213 -22.02 11.28 8.56
N ASP A 214 -21.46 12.22 9.33
CA ASP A 214 -20.25 12.93 8.93
C ASP A 214 -19.09 11.94 8.76
N PHE A 215 -18.23 12.16 7.76
CA PHE A 215 -17.19 11.19 7.40
C PHE A 215 -16.06 11.09 8.43
N GLU A 216 -15.72 12.16 9.15
CA GLU A 216 -14.71 12.09 10.21
C GLU A 216 -15.25 11.34 11.44
N GLU A 217 -16.52 11.55 11.76
CA GLU A 217 -17.20 10.76 12.80
C GLU A 217 -17.31 9.29 12.39
N LEU A 218 -17.72 9.03 11.15
CA LEU A 218 -17.83 7.68 10.60
C LEU A 218 -16.48 6.96 10.63
N LYS A 219 -15.40 7.62 10.21
CA LYS A 219 -14.02 7.09 10.30
C LYS A 219 -13.65 6.70 11.72
N THR A 220 -14.01 7.53 12.71
CA THR A 220 -13.74 7.26 14.13
C THR A 220 -14.48 6.00 14.59
N ASN A 221 -15.78 5.90 14.31
CA ASN A 221 -16.60 4.75 14.70
C ASN A 221 -16.23 3.48 13.91
N TYR A 222 -15.81 3.61 12.65
CA TYR A 222 -15.32 2.53 11.81
C TYR A 222 -14.04 1.93 12.39
N HIS A 223 -13.06 2.77 12.70
CA HIS A 223 -11.83 2.35 13.38
C HIS A 223 -12.13 1.72 14.75
N GLN A 224 -13.04 2.29 15.53
CA GLN A 224 -13.44 1.70 16.82
C GLN A 224 -14.04 0.29 16.63
N THR A 225 -14.89 0.12 15.62
CA THR A 225 -15.48 -1.18 15.27
C THR A 225 -14.39 -2.20 14.97
N LEU A 226 -13.44 -1.83 14.11
CA LEU A 226 -12.30 -2.67 13.73
C LEU A 226 -11.50 -3.12 14.96
N GLN A 227 -11.16 -2.17 15.84
CA GLN A 227 -10.42 -2.41 17.06
C GLN A 227 -11.14 -3.33 18.06
N GLU A 228 -12.46 -3.18 18.19
CA GLU A 228 -13.28 -4.04 19.04
C GLU A 228 -13.34 -5.47 18.52
N LEU A 229 -13.58 -5.64 17.21
CA LEU A 229 -13.57 -6.95 16.56
C LEU A 229 -12.20 -7.62 16.66
N TYR A 230 -11.13 -6.86 16.45
CA TYR A 230 -9.76 -7.37 16.60
C TYR A 230 -9.50 -7.89 18.02
N LYS A 231 -9.87 -7.12 19.05
CA LYS A 231 -9.74 -7.53 20.47
C LYS A 231 -10.59 -8.74 20.82
N GLN A 232 -11.75 -8.91 20.18
CA GLN A 232 -12.62 -10.08 20.34
C GLN A 232 -12.12 -11.33 19.58
N GLY A 233 -10.98 -11.25 18.89
CA GLY A 233 -10.35 -12.39 18.22
C GLY A 233 -10.86 -12.67 16.81
N PHE A 234 -11.59 -11.74 16.18
CA PHE A 234 -12.03 -11.89 14.79
C PHE A 234 -10.89 -11.69 13.79
N ASN A 235 -10.97 -12.26 12.60
CA ASN A 235 -9.90 -12.18 11.60
C ASN A 235 -9.87 -10.86 10.83
N VAL A 236 -10.03 -9.74 11.54
CA VAL A 236 -9.93 -8.37 11.00
C VAL A 236 -8.50 -7.83 11.20
N PRO A 237 -8.01 -6.91 10.36
CA PRO A 237 -6.70 -6.30 10.54
C PRO A 237 -6.66 -5.32 11.73
N ASP A 238 -5.50 -5.21 12.38
CA ASP A 238 -5.26 -4.28 13.50
C ASP A 238 -4.69 -2.96 12.98
N LEU A 239 -5.53 -2.17 12.32
CA LEU A 239 -5.10 -0.90 11.75
C LEU A 239 -5.20 0.23 12.76
N THR A 240 -4.23 1.14 12.72
CA THR A 240 -4.38 2.45 13.35
C THR A 240 -5.34 3.33 12.53
N ILE A 241 -5.95 4.33 13.18
CA ILE A 241 -6.87 5.26 12.52
C ILE A 241 -6.22 6.07 11.38
N LYS A 242 -4.88 6.22 11.38
CA LYS A 242 -4.16 6.96 10.35
C LYS A 242 -4.13 6.23 9.01
N ARG A 243 -4.25 4.91 9.05
CA ARG A 243 -4.30 4.03 7.88
C ARG A 243 -5.66 3.97 7.18
N ILE A 244 -6.68 4.62 7.74
CA ILE A 244 -8.06 4.58 7.24
C ILE A 244 -8.46 5.97 6.74
N TYR A 245 -8.86 6.07 5.48
CA TYR A 245 -9.47 7.27 4.90
C TYR A 245 -10.89 6.94 4.45
N ILE A 246 -11.85 7.81 4.78
CA ILE A 246 -13.25 7.68 4.38
C ILE A 246 -13.72 9.03 3.85
N ASP A 247 -14.17 9.07 2.60
CA ASP A 247 -14.71 10.28 1.97
C ASP A 247 -15.59 9.93 0.75
N ASP A 248 -16.17 10.94 0.10
CA ASP A 248 -16.77 10.83 -1.23
C ASP A 248 -15.72 11.32 -2.24
N ILE A 249 -14.71 10.51 -2.52
CA ILE A 249 -13.48 10.92 -3.24
C ILE A 249 -13.80 11.51 -4.61
N PHE A 250 -14.76 10.91 -5.30
CA PHE A 250 -15.13 11.27 -6.67
C PHE A 250 -16.43 12.10 -6.75
N LYS A 251 -16.96 12.57 -5.61
CA LYS A 251 -18.22 13.32 -5.51
C LYS A 251 -19.39 12.58 -6.17
N GLY A 252 -19.42 11.27 -6.01
CA GLY A 252 -20.38 10.33 -6.61
C GLY A 252 -21.62 10.07 -5.76
N ASN A 253 -21.76 10.72 -4.59
CA ASN A 253 -22.66 10.29 -3.52
C ASN A 253 -22.34 8.86 -3.08
N GLN A 254 -21.10 8.66 -2.65
CA GLN A 254 -20.62 7.37 -2.17
C GLN A 254 -19.79 7.54 -0.90
N ILE A 255 -19.55 6.42 -0.22
CA ILE A 255 -18.59 6.28 0.87
C ILE A 255 -17.45 5.43 0.32
N ASP A 256 -16.37 6.08 -0.06
CA ASP A 256 -15.12 5.45 -0.45
C ASP A 256 -14.27 5.19 0.81
N ILE A 257 -13.79 3.96 0.93
CA ILE A 257 -12.88 3.54 2.00
C ILE A 257 -11.54 3.23 1.38
N MET A 258 -10.51 3.98 1.77
CA MET A 258 -9.14 3.78 1.30
C MET A 258 -8.27 3.38 2.49
N ILE A 259 -7.64 2.22 2.38
CA ILE A 259 -6.70 1.69 3.38
C ILE A 259 -5.28 1.92 2.90
N ASP A 260 -4.39 2.31 3.81
CA ASP A 260 -2.96 2.54 3.54
C ASP A 260 -2.68 3.58 2.46
N GLY A 261 -3.56 4.58 2.28
CA GLY A 261 -3.30 5.72 1.39
C GLY A 261 -3.13 5.40 -0.09
N GLY A 262 -3.38 4.15 -0.52
CA GLY A 262 -3.28 3.75 -1.93
C GLY A 262 -4.35 4.44 -2.78
N PRO A 263 -4.09 4.72 -4.07
CA PRO A 263 -5.00 5.49 -4.93
C PRO A 263 -6.27 4.72 -5.33
N LEU A 264 -6.33 3.41 -5.02
CA LEU A 264 -7.48 2.57 -5.30
C LEU A 264 -8.34 2.42 -4.04
N SER A 265 -9.62 2.78 -4.17
CA SER A 265 -10.61 2.51 -3.14
C SER A 265 -10.64 1.02 -2.80
N THR A 266 -10.50 0.71 -1.52
CA THR A 266 -10.61 -0.66 -1.01
C THR A 266 -12.08 -1.10 -0.98
N SER A 267 -13.01 -0.14 -0.87
CA SER A 267 -14.45 -0.37 -1.03
C SER A 267 -15.17 0.95 -1.33
N SER A 268 -16.05 0.93 -2.34
CA SER A 268 -16.90 2.08 -2.72
C SER A 268 -18.37 1.72 -2.53
N ASN A 269 -19.08 2.52 -1.74
CA ASN A 269 -20.41 2.17 -1.21
C ASN A 269 -21.43 3.26 -1.55
N ASP A 270 -22.51 2.92 -2.25
CA ASP A 270 -23.44 3.92 -2.79
C ASP A 270 -24.31 4.56 -1.71
N ILE A 271 -24.54 5.87 -1.80
CA ILE A 271 -25.53 6.60 -1.00
C ILE A 271 -26.75 6.90 -1.87
N VAL A 272 -27.94 6.46 -1.41
CA VAL A 272 -29.23 6.79 -2.02
C VAL A 272 -30.16 7.38 -0.97
N GLY A 273 -30.21 8.72 -0.92
CA GLY A 273 -30.90 9.43 0.16
C GLY A 273 -30.23 9.15 1.51
N ASN A 274 -30.98 8.57 2.46
CA ASN A 274 -30.44 8.15 3.76
C ASN A 274 -30.13 6.66 3.83
N LYS A 275 -30.03 5.99 2.69
CA LYS A 275 -29.66 4.57 2.60
C LYS A 275 -28.24 4.46 2.08
N VAL A 276 -27.42 3.64 2.73
CA VAL A 276 -26.10 3.26 2.23
C VAL A 276 -26.15 1.82 1.74
N ARG A 277 -25.83 1.59 0.46
CA ARG A 277 -25.62 0.26 -0.09
C ARG A 277 -24.16 -0.09 0.08
N CYS A 278 -23.87 -0.92 1.07
CA CYS A 278 -22.52 -1.37 1.32
C CYS A 278 -22.21 -2.59 0.43
N PHE A 279 -21.05 -2.58 -0.21
CA PHE A 279 -20.60 -3.66 -1.08
C PHE A 279 -20.31 -4.94 -0.29
N TRP A 280 -20.36 -6.07 -0.99
CA TRP A 280 -20.18 -7.41 -0.42
C TRP A 280 -18.70 -7.75 -0.11
N ASP A 281 -17.78 -6.81 -0.35
CA ASP A 281 -16.38 -6.93 0.07
C ASP A 281 -16.25 -6.78 1.59
N SER A 282 -15.10 -7.18 2.15
CA SER A 282 -14.87 -7.19 3.59
C SER A 282 -15.04 -5.82 4.25
N TRP A 283 -14.59 -4.75 3.58
CA TRP A 283 -14.59 -3.39 4.12
C TRP A 283 -15.97 -2.73 4.02
N GLY A 284 -16.75 -3.05 3.00
CA GLY A 284 -18.16 -2.70 2.86
C GLY A 284 -19.04 -3.42 3.89
N VAL A 285 -18.82 -4.71 4.14
CA VAL A 285 -19.52 -5.43 5.21
C VAL A 285 -19.19 -4.85 6.59
N LEU A 286 -17.94 -4.46 6.83
CA LEU A 286 -17.53 -3.75 8.04
C LEU A 286 -18.22 -2.37 8.17
N LEU A 287 -18.35 -1.63 7.06
CA LEU A 287 -19.07 -0.36 7.04
C LEU A 287 -20.52 -0.55 7.47
N ALA A 288 -21.21 -1.50 6.87
CA ALA A 288 -22.58 -1.83 7.24
C ALA A 288 -22.70 -2.26 8.72
N TYR A 289 -21.75 -3.04 9.22
CA TYR A 289 -21.70 -3.41 10.64
C TYR A 289 -21.57 -2.17 11.54
N THR A 290 -20.66 -1.24 11.22
CA THR A 290 -20.50 0.03 11.93
C THR A 290 -21.78 0.87 11.90
N LEU A 291 -22.42 0.99 10.73
CA LEU A 291 -23.67 1.74 10.55
C LEU A 291 -24.83 1.15 11.36
N VAL A 292 -24.95 -0.18 11.40
CA VAL A 292 -25.95 -0.87 12.23
C VAL A 292 -25.68 -0.62 13.71
N LYS A 293 -24.42 -0.73 14.15
CA LYS A 293 -24.03 -0.67 15.56
C LYS A 293 -24.09 0.73 16.18
N TYR A 294 -23.53 1.74 15.51
CA TYR A 294 -23.38 3.08 16.09
C TYR A 294 -24.49 4.04 15.68
N TYR A 295 -25.14 3.80 14.53
CA TYR A 295 -26.12 4.73 13.95
C TYR A 295 -27.54 4.18 13.94
N ASN A 296 -27.78 3.06 14.63
CA ASN A 296 -29.06 2.34 14.64
C ASN A 296 -29.59 2.08 13.22
N GLY A 297 -28.69 1.79 12.27
CA GLY A 297 -29.06 1.47 10.90
C GLY A 297 -29.97 0.26 10.84
N LYS A 298 -30.95 0.28 9.93
CA LYS A 298 -31.86 -0.85 9.68
C LYS A 298 -31.35 -1.64 8.47
N PRO A 299 -30.82 -2.85 8.67
CA PRO A 299 -30.22 -3.62 7.59
C PRO A 299 -31.25 -4.35 6.75
N THR A 300 -30.96 -4.43 5.46
CA THR A 300 -31.56 -5.37 4.51
C THR A 300 -30.45 -5.94 3.63
N LEU A 301 -30.55 -7.21 3.26
CA LEU A 301 -29.62 -7.86 2.35
C LEU A 301 -30.22 -7.86 0.95
N TYR A 302 -29.51 -7.34 -0.03
CA TYR A 302 -29.93 -7.35 -1.43
C TYR A 302 -29.05 -8.32 -2.22
N ASP A 303 -29.64 -9.41 -2.71
CA ASP A 303 -28.96 -10.35 -3.61
C ASP A 303 -29.08 -9.84 -5.04
N LYS A 304 -27.95 -9.64 -5.71
CA LYS A 304 -27.93 -9.08 -7.07
C LYS A 304 -28.29 -10.07 -8.17
N GLU A 305 -28.06 -11.35 -7.93
CA GLU A 305 -28.33 -12.42 -8.88
C GLU A 305 -29.82 -12.70 -8.90
N GLU A 306 -30.39 -12.92 -7.70
CA GLU A 306 -31.81 -13.19 -7.52
C GLU A 306 -32.67 -11.91 -7.58
N LYS A 307 -32.04 -10.74 -7.40
CA LYS A 307 -32.71 -9.43 -7.29
C LYS A 307 -33.71 -9.37 -6.15
N GLU A 308 -33.46 -10.12 -5.09
CA GLU A 308 -34.31 -10.23 -3.92
C GLU A 308 -33.75 -9.42 -2.75
N THR A 309 -34.66 -8.91 -1.91
CA THR A 309 -34.32 -8.20 -0.68
C THR A 309 -34.80 -9.00 0.52
N THR A 310 -33.88 -9.35 1.41
CA THR A 310 -34.18 -10.00 2.68
C THR A 310 -34.06 -8.99 3.81
N VAL A 311 -35.14 -8.82 4.58
CA VAL A 311 -35.12 -8.00 5.79
C VAL A 311 -34.53 -8.81 6.93
N VAL A 312 -33.54 -8.25 7.61
CA VAL A 312 -32.91 -8.87 8.78
C VAL A 312 -32.93 -7.87 9.95
N THR A 313 -32.96 -8.39 11.17
CA THR A 313 -32.80 -7.54 12.36
C THR A 313 -31.35 -7.09 12.50
N GLN A 314 -31.12 -6.06 13.31
CA GLN A 314 -29.77 -5.56 13.61
C GLN A 314 -28.89 -6.65 14.24
N GLN A 315 -29.45 -7.45 15.15
CA GLN A 315 -28.74 -8.53 15.82
C GLN A 315 -28.41 -9.66 14.84
N GLU A 316 -29.36 -10.07 13.99
CA GLU A 316 -29.10 -11.08 12.95
C GLU A 316 -28.00 -10.62 12.01
N TYR A 317 -28.05 -9.37 11.53
CA TYR A 317 -27.00 -8.82 10.67
C TYR A 317 -25.63 -8.87 11.34
N GLN A 318 -25.51 -8.40 12.59
CA GLN A 318 -24.24 -8.41 13.32
C GLN A 318 -23.68 -9.82 13.48
N MET A 319 -24.53 -10.80 13.82
CA MET A 319 -24.12 -12.21 13.93
C MET A 319 -23.65 -12.79 12.59
N MET A 320 -24.34 -12.48 11.49
CA MET A 320 -23.94 -12.92 10.15
C MET A 320 -22.60 -12.32 9.73
N ALA A 321 -22.41 -11.01 9.94
CA ALA A 321 -21.18 -10.31 9.63
C ALA A 321 -20.02 -10.82 10.49
N GLU A 322 -20.20 -11.01 11.80
CA GLU A 322 -19.20 -11.60 12.69
C GLU A 322 -18.79 -13.01 12.29
N LYS A 323 -19.75 -13.81 11.82
CA LYS A 323 -19.45 -15.14 11.25
C LYS A 323 -18.56 -15.01 10.01
N ALA A 324 -18.90 -14.10 9.10
CA ALA A 324 -18.11 -13.83 7.90
C ALA A 324 -16.72 -13.24 8.18
N PHE A 325 -16.56 -12.48 9.26
CA PHE A 325 -15.27 -11.98 9.72
C PHE A 325 -14.32 -13.09 10.16
N GLY A 326 -14.84 -14.28 10.49
CA GLY A 326 -14.03 -15.42 10.93
C GLY A 326 -13.34 -15.18 12.28
N LYS A 327 -12.82 -16.24 12.89
CA LYS A 327 -12.02 -16.14 14.13
C LYS A 327 -10.57 -16.51 13.82
N ARG A 328 -9.63 -15.76 14.37
CA ARG A 328 -8.20 -16.08 14.24
C ARG A 328 -7.93 -17.46 14.86
N LEU A 329 -7.32 -18.34 14.09
CA LEU A 329 -6.84 -19.63 14.60
C LEU A 329 -5.75 -19.36 15.63
N LYS A 330 -5.87 -19.99 16.81
CA LYS A 330 -4.89 -19.84 17.91
C LYS A 330 -3.62 -20.62 17.63
#